data_AF-E2BT02-F1
#
_entry.id   AF-E2BT02-F1
#
_cell.length_a   1.000
_cell.length_b   1.000
_cell.length_c   1.000
_cell.angle_alpha   90.00
_cell.angle_beta   90.00
_cell.angle_gamma   90.00
#
_symmetry.space_group_name_H-M   'P 1'
#
loop_
_entity.id
_entity.type
_entity.pdbx_description
1 polymer ?
#
loop_
_entity_poly.entity_id
_entity_poly.type
_entity_poly.pdbx_seq_one_letter_code
_entity_poly.pdbx_strand_id
1 'polypeptide(L)' 'CIYITGPSFWGLINPQWSLCSKGRRQSPINIEPDKLLFDRHLRQVHVDKHKIYLELVEKVY' A
#
# COMPACT_ATOMS: atom_id res chain seq x y z
N CYS A 1 -20.09 11.62 14.14
CA CYS A 1 -19.80 12.02 12.75
C CYS A 1 -18.35 11.80 12.28
N ILE A 2 -17.42 11.25 13.08
CA ILE A 2 -15.98 11.24 12.74
C ILE A 2 -15.55 10.02 11.87
N TYR A 3 -16.45 9.06 11.59
CA TYR A 3 -16.08 7.81 10.90
C TYR A 3 -16.22 7.83 9.37
N ILE A 4 -16.83 8.87 8.79
CA ILE A 4 -17.19 8.91 7.36
C ILE A 4 -15.97 9.21 6.46
N THR A 5 -14.85 9.66 7.03
CA THR A 5 -13.60 9.96 6.31
C THR A 5 -12.53 8.88 6.44
N GLY A 6 -12.80 7.83 7.22
CA GLY A 6 -11.83 6.75 7.47
C GLY A 6 -11.57 5.87 6.23
N PRO A 7 -10.53 5.03 6.26
CA PRO A 7 -10.13 4.17 5.15
C PRO A 7 -11.26 3.33 4.55
N SER A 8 -12.19 2.87 5.39
CA SER A 8 -13.37 2.10 4.99
C SER A 8 -14.28 2.84 4.00
N PHE A 9 -14.21 4.17 3.94
CA PHE A 9 -15.07 5.01 3.10
C PHE A 9 -14.35 5.67 1.93
N TRP A 10 -13.02 5.52 1.78
CA TRP A 10 -12.26 6.21 0.73
C TRP A 10 -12.83 5.98 -0.68
N GLY A 11 -13.25 4.76 -1.01
CA GLY A 11 -13.86 4.46 -2.30
C GLY A 11 -15.30 4.97 -2.50
N LEU A 12 -15.91 5.56 -1.47
CA LEU A 12 -17.23 6.19 -1.49
C LEU A 12 -17.13 7.72 -1.46
N ILE A 13 -16.08 8.28 -0.84
CA ILE A 13 -15.86 9.73 -0.73
C ILE A 13 -15.50 10.37 -2.07
N ASN A 14 -14.68 9.68 -2.88
CA ASN A 14 -14.29 10.15 -4.21
C ASN A 14 -14.46 9.02 -5.24
N PRO A 15 -15.23 9.23 -6.33
CA PRO A 15 -15.40 8.24 -7.39
C PRO A 15 -14.07 7.73 -7.98
N GLN A 16 -13.03 8.57 -8.04
CA GLN A 16 -11.72 8.19 -8.55
C GLN A 16 -10.97 7.21 -7.63
N TRP A 17 -11.39 7.08 -6.36
CA TRP A 17 -10.79 6.17 -5.38
C TRP A 17 -11.56 4.86 -5.23
N SER A 18 -12.47 4.57 -6.16
CA SER A 18 -13.36 3.39 -6.09
C SER A 18 -12.64 2.04 -5.88
N LEU A 19 -11.37 1.93 -6.26
CA LEU A 19 -10.55 0.74 -6.00
C LEU A 19 -10.30 0.47 -4.51
N CYS A 20 -10.34 1.49 -3.64
CA CYS A 20 -10.19 1.31 -2.20
C CYS A 20 -11.31 0.46 -1.58
N SER A 21 -12.51 0.45 -2.18
CA SER A 21 -13.64 -0.38 -1.73
C SER A 21 -13.93 -1.55 -2.66
N LYS A 22 -13.73 -1.41 -3.97
CA LYS A 22 -14.06 -2.45 -4.98
C LYS A 22 -12.88 -3.33 -5.37
N GLY A 23 -11.65 -2.94 -5.05
CA GLY A 23 -10.44 -3.68 -5.40
C GLY A 23 -10.37 -5.02 -4.68
N ARG A 24 -10.17 -6.11 -5.42
CA ARG A 24 -10.02 -7.47 -4.86
C ARG A 24 -8.58 -7.81 -4.45
N ARG A 25 -7.64 -6.91 -4.74
CA ARG A 25 -6.20 -7.06 -4.50
C ARG A 25 -5.69 -5.76 -3.89
N GLN A 26 -6.03 -5.52 -2.62
CA GLN A 26 -5.62 -4.34 -1.87
C GLN A 26 -4.54 -4.72 -0.84
N SER A 27 -3.68 -3.77 -0.53
CA SER A 27 -2.71 -3.87 0.58
C SER A 27 -3.21 -3.09 1.80
N PRO A 28 -2.81 -3.46 3.03
CA PRO A 28 -1.95 -4.60 3.36
C PRO A 28 -2.71 -5.95 3.27
N ILE A 29 -1.96 -7.03 3.12
CA ILE A 29 -2.47 -8.40 3.30
C ILE A 29 -1.77 -9.04 4.50
N ASN A 30 -2.41 -10.05 5.09
CA ASN A 30 -1.75 -10.89 6.07
C ASN A 30 -0.77 -11.85 5.37
N ILE A 31 0.49 -11.88 5.81
CA ILE A 31 1.50 -12.81 5.31
C ILE A 31 1.59 -14.00 6.27
N GLU A 32 1.05 -15.14 5.87
CA GLU A 32 1.09 -16.38 6.64
C GLU A 32 2.26 -17.25 6.14
N PRO A 33 3.35 -17.42 6.91
CA PRO A 33 4.56 -18.11 6.44
C PRO A 33 4.30 -19.53 5.91
N ASP A 34 3.40 -20.26 6.57
CA ASP A 34 3.06 -21.64 6.22
C ASP A 34 2.33 -21.78 4.87
N LYS A 35 1.79 -20.68 4.34
CA LYS A 35 1.09 -20.63 3.05
C LYS A 35 1.96 -20.10 1.90
N LEU A 36 3.21 -19.71 2.19
CA LEU A 36 4.11 -19.17 1.17
C LEU A 36 4.63 -20.27 0.27
N LEU A 37 4.65 -19.99 -1.04
CA LEU A 37 5.28 -20.85 -2.03
C LEU A 37 6.70 -20.35 -2.27
N PHE A 38 7.69 -21.25 -2.18
CA PHE A 38 9.05 -20.97 -2.61
C PHE A 38 9.15 -21.08 -4.14
N ASP A 39 9.59 -20.00 -4.79
CA ASP A 39 9.87 -19.99 -6.23
C ASP A 39 11.38 -19.81 -6.48
N ARG A 40 12.01 -20.87 -7.02
CA ARG A 40 13.44 -20.90 -7.35
C ARG A 40 13.86 -19.97 -8.49
N HIS A 41 12.91 -19.46 -9.28
CA HIS A 41 13.18 -18.57 -10.41
C HIS A 41 13.16 -17.09 -10.00
N LEU A 42 12.66 -16.77 -8.80
CA LEU A 42 12.76 -15.43 -8.25
C LEU A 42 14.23 -15.08 -8.00
N ARG A 43 14.72 -14.10 -8.76
CA ARG A 43 16.07 -13.57 -8.60
C ARG A 43 16.11 -12.57 -7.45
N GLN A 44 17.28 -12.44 -6.83
CA GLN A 44 17.52 -11.38 -5.87
C GLN A 44 17.21 -10.02 -6.50
N VAL A 45 16.49 -9.16 -5.76
CA VAL A 45 16.21 -7.79 -6.21
C VAL A 45 17.52 -7.00 -6.17
N HIS A 46 17.91 -6.44 -7.31
CA HIS A 46 19.03 -5.51 -7.38
C HIS A 46 18.55 -4.12 -6.96
N VAL A 47 19.24 -3.51 -6.00
CA VAL A 47 18.88 -2.19 -5.46
C VAL A 47 20.05 -1.24 -5.69
N ASP A 48 19.92 -0.40 -6.71
CA ASP A 48 20.86 0.69 -6.97
C ASP A 48 20.63 1.85 -6.02
N LYS A 49 21.71 2.33 -5.39
CA LYS A 49 21.65 3.46 -4.47
C LYS A 49 22.14 4.72 -5.16
N HIS A 50 21.27 5.73 -5.20
CA HIS A 50 21.60 7.07 -5.70
C HIS A 50 21.41 8.08 -4.59
N LYS A 51 22.43 8.91 -4.35
CA LYS A 51 22.33 10.00 -3.38
C LYS A 51 21.45 11.09 -3.97
N ILE A 52 20.35 11.39 -3.29
CA ILE A 52 19.44 12.49 -3.61
C ILE A 52 19.29 13.38 -2.37
N TYR A 53 18.98 14.66 -2.60
CA TYR A 53 18.58 15.57 -1.53
C TYR A 53 17.07 15.45 -1.34
N LEU A 54 16.65 15.15 -0.12
CA LEU A 54 15.24 15.06 0.26
C LEU A 54 14.95 16.15 1.29
N GLU A 55 13.79 16.77 1.16
CA GLU A 55 13.22 17.61 2.20
C GLU A 55 12.26 16.77 3.02
N LEU A 56 12.50 16.70 4.33
CA LEU A 56 11.56 16.08 5.25
C LEU A 56 10.39 17.04 5.44
N VAL A 57 9.25 16.69 4.86
CA VAL A 57 8.00 17.40 5.10
C VAL A 57 7.29 16.71 6.26
N GLU A 58 7.36 17.29 7.45
CA GLU A 58 6.41 16.93 8.50
C GLU A 58 5.02 17.39 8.06
N LYS A 59 4.11 16.44 7.91
CA LYS A 59 2.70 16.77 7.70
C LYS A 59 2.10 17.10 9.06
N VAL A 60 2.18 18.38 9.43
CA VAL A 60 1.42 18.94 10.54
C VAL A 60 -0.04 19.02 10.08
N TYR A 61 -0.87 18.13 10.63
CA TYR A 61 -2.32 18.19 10.53
C TYR A 61 -2.89 18.60 11.89
#